data_AF-A0A0K2ZUB7-F1
#
_entry.id   AF-A0A0K2ZUB7-F1
#
_cell.length_a   1.000
_cell.length_b   1.000
_cell.length_c   1.000
_cell.angle_alpha   90.00
_cell.angle_beta   90.00
_cell.angle_gamma   90.00
#
_symmetry.space_group_name_H-M   'P 1'
#
loop_
_entity.id
_entity.type
_entity.pdbx_description
1 polymer ?
#
loop_
_entity_poly.entity_id
_entity_poly.type
_entity_poly.pdbx_seq_one_letter_code
_entity_poly.pdbx_strand_id
1 'polypeptide(L)'
;MRLAKTALWAVTLVLMGGCTDKAADTAPAGTQAQPAATAAAAPAPTSAAAQPEPVGVEVPAPGQVLADIYGMKGDGSASYTIDNNALASFWYGYRFDLGGKHYYTGFANAGPEKYGKSEEENTPDPAVGVSISQATYVLDSADGKPAWTLFHAQQWAGDFGSDEKADTLDQKRKPQSTETKGGHLLLALPTTHFADGVTSSGFAVFTFDPNKNDLGDYKGWVYLGTVATGEDNGAACDDQGTMKCASSTGTLSFEPGTGPVPGLRVAMSGTAIAGPGKVRTLGPADVATYTYDQAKGKYTPPLDR
;
A
#
# COMPACT_ATOMS: atom_id res chain seq x y z
N MET A 1 47.01 3.07 -17.08
CA MET A 1 48.34 2.92 -16.45
C MET A 1 48.26 3.26 -14.97
N ARG A 2 48.23 2.24 -14.10
CA ARG A 2 49.03 2.10 -12.87
C ARG A 2 48.56 0.83 -12.16
N LEU A 3 49.51 -0.10 -12.01
CA LEU A 3 49.36 -1.43 -11.44
C LEU A 3 49.56 -1.40 -9.92
N ALA A 4 48.85 -2.29 -9.21
CA ALA A 4 49.31 -3.07 -8.05
C ALA A 4 48.26 -4.20 -7.88
N LYS A 5 48.49 -5.51 -8.12
CA LYS A 5 49.45 -6.52 -7.64
C LYS A 5 49.49 -6.72 -6.12
N THR A 6 48.79 -7.76 -5.64
CA THR A 6 49.15 -8.73 -4.57
C THR A 6 48.01 -9.78 -4.51
N ALA A 7 48.16 -11.00 -5.02
CA ALA A 7 48.86 -12.19 -4.48
C ALA A 7 48.10 -12.92 -3.35
N LEU A 8 47.59 -14.11 -3.74
CA LEU A 8 47.29 -15.38 -3.03
C LEU A 8 47.09 -15.37 -1.51
N TRP A 9 46.22 -16.25 -1.00
CA TRP A 9 46.63 -17.40 -0.17
C TRP A 9 45.48 -18.42 -0.12
N ALA A 10 45.77 -19.63 -0.61
CA ALA A 10 44.94 -20.82 -0.43
C ALA A 10 45.30 -21.45 0.93
N VAL A 11 44.30 -21.87 1.69
CA VAL A 11 44.48 -22.87 2.77
C VAL A 11 43.36 -23.89 2.68
N THR A 12 43.79 -25.14 2.69
CA THR A 12 43.02 -26.35 2.51
C THR A 12 43.04 -27.14 3.84
N LEU A 13 41.89 -27.76 4.16
CA LEU A 13 41.66 -28.92 5.05
C LEU A 13 41.94 -28.79 6.56
N VAL A 14 40.99 -29.25 7.39
CA VAL A 14 41.07 -30.52 8.16
C VAL A 14 39.68 -30.85 8.76
N LEU A 15 39.28 -32.11 8.61
CA LEU A 15 38.14 -32.79 9.22
C LEU A 15 38.45 -33.22 10.66
N MET A 16 37.47 -33.15 11.58
CA MET A 16 37.12 -34.12 12.65
C MET A 16 35.68 -33.75 13.10
N GLY A 17 34.67 -34.60 13.21
CA GLY A 17 34.61 -35.97 13.72
C GLY A 17 33.93 -35.96 15.09
N GLY A 18 32.71 -36.51 15.22
CA GLY A 18 32.07 -36.69 16.54
C GLY A 18 30.54 -36.89 16.52
N CYS A 19 30.10 -38.13 16.33
CA CYS A 19 28.74 -38.58 16.62
C CYS A 19 28.53 -38.78 18.13
N THR A 20 27.35 -38.50 18.66
CA THR A 20 26.58 -39.53 19.41
C THR A 20 25.14 -39.09 19.67
N ASP A 21 24.24 -40.02 19.36
CA ASP A 21 22.79 -40.05 19.58
C ASP A 21 22.39 -39.95 21.07
N LYS A 22 21.19 -39.43 21.34
CA LYS A 22 20.22 -40.20 22.16
C LYS A 22 18.75 -39.78 21.99
N ALA A 23 17.96 -40.83 21.81
CA ALA A 23 16.54 -40.98 21.59
C ALA A 23 15.56 -40.28 22.56
N ALA A 24 14.50 -39.75 21.95
CA ALA A 24 13.08 -40.13 22.05
C ALA A 24 12.39 -40.43 23.40
N ASP A 25 11.18 -39.83 23.46
CA ASP A 25 9.91 -40.31 24.00
C ASP A 25 9.74 -40.55 25.50
N THR A 26 8.77 -39.85 26.10
CA THR A 26 7.41 -40.43 26.27
C THR A 26 6.48 -39.46 27.00
N ALA A 27 5.29 -39.26 26.41
CA ALA A 27 4.10 -38.82 27.12
C ALA A 27 3.51 -39.98 27.94
N PRO A 28 2.65 -39.68 28.93
CA PRO A 28 1.50 -40.54 29.17
C PRO A 28 0.17 -39.78 29.07
N ALA A 29 -0.80 -40.44 28.44
CA ALA A 29 -2.24 -40.30 28.63
C ALA A 29 -2.59 -40.33 30.13
N GLY A 30 -3.55 -39.57 30.66
CA GLY A 30 -4.96 -39.52 30.30
C GLY A 30 -5.76 -40.11 31.47
N THR A 31 -6.68 -39.35 32.07
CA THR A 31 -7.78 -39.89 32.90
C THR A 31 -8.93 -38.87 32.96
N GLN A 32 -10.00 -39.28 32.29
CA GLN A 32 -11.44 -39.18 32.56
C GLN A 32 -12.09 -37.97 33.28
N ALA A 33 -13.24 -37.64 32.70
CA ALA A 33 -14.19 -36.59 33.02
C ALA A 33 -15.16 -36.94 34.17
N GLN A 34 -15.64 -35.89 34.86
CA GLN A 34 -16.93 -35.85 35.57
C GLN A 34 -17.33 -34.38 35.85
N PRO A 35 -18.59 -34.06 36.22
CA PRO A 35 -19.68 -33.71 35.31
C PRO A 35 -20.11 -32.23 35.37
N ALA A 36 -20.97 -31.86 34.42
CA ALA A 36 -21.47 -30.52 34.14
C ALA A 36 -22.12 -29.80 35.34
N ALA A 37 -21.59 -28.61 35.66
CA ALA A 37 -22.26 -27.60 36.46
C ALA A 37 -22.73 -26.47 35.55
N THR A 38 -24.03 -26.22 35.56
CA THR A 38 -24.72 -25.17 34.81
C THR A 38 -24.28 -23.80 35.34
N ALA A 39 -23.36 -23.14 34.62
CA ALA A 39 -23.00 -21.76 34.90
C ALA A 39 -24.02 -20.82 34.24
N ALA A 40 -24.69 -20.02 35.07
CA ALA A 40 -25.56 -18.94 34.64
C ALA A 40 -24.78 -17.96 33.76
N ALA A 41 -25.33 -17.65 32.58
CA ALA A 41 -24.74 -16.73 31.63
C ALA A 41 -24.62 -15.32 32.23
N ALA A 42 -23.39 -14.86 32.42
CA ALA A 42 -23.09 -13.45 32.60
C ALA A 42 -23.40 -12.70 31.29
N PRO A 43 -24.00 -11.50 31.32
CA PRO A 43 -24.24 -10.72 30.11
C PRO A 43 -22.89 -10.33 29.49
N ALA A 44 -22.72 -10.65 28.21
CA ALA A 44 -21.54 -10.29 27.44
C ALA A 44 -21.39 -8.75 27.36
N PRO A 45 -20.16 -8.22 27.44
CA PRO A 45 -19.92 -6.80 27.18
C PRO A 45 -20.21 -6.50 25.71
N THR A 46 -20.98 -5.44 25.48
CA THR A 46 -21.30 -4.86 24.18
C THR A 46 -20.01 -4.60 23.39
N SER A 47 -19.71 -5.50 22.46
CA SER A 47 -18.59 -5.35 21.52
C SER A 47 -19.00 -4.47 20.34
N ALA A 48 -18.13 -3.50 20.06
CA ALA A 48 -17.81 -2.86 18.79
C ALA A 48 -18.95 -2.61 17.80
N ALA A 49 -19.15 -1.33 17.45
CA ALA A 49 -19.95 -0.89 16.32
C ALA A 49 -19.69 -1.78 15.09
N ALA A 50 -20.73 -2.50 14.68
CA ALA A 50 -20.73 -3.30 13.46
C ALA A 50 -20.45 -2.38 12.27
N GLN A 51 -19.44 -2.74 11.47
CA GLN A 51 -19.33 -2.21 10.10
C GLN A 51 -20.65 -2.54 9.37
N PRO A 52 -21.23 -1.62 8.57
CA PRO A 52 -22.40 -1.93 7.78
C PRO A 52 -22.12 -3.14 6.87
N GLU A 53 -23.04 -4.10 6.85
CA GLU A 53 -22.96 -5.23 5.93
C GLU A 53 -22.93 -4.72 4.47
N PRO A 54 -22.08 -5.29 3.59
CA PRO A 54 -22.00 -4.85 2.22
C PRO A 54 -23.32 -5.12 1.52
N VAL A 55 -23.86 -4.09 0.88
CA VAL A 55 -24.97 -4.25 -0.07
C VAL A 55 -24.50 -5.25 -1.14
N GLY A 56 -25.23 -6.36 -1.31
CA GLY A 56 -24.85 -7.52 -2.13
C GLY A 56 -24.83 -7.30 -3.65
N VAL A 57 -24.61 -6.06 -4.10
CA VAL A 57 -24.46 -5.70 -5.51
C VAL A 57 -23.00 -5.82 -5.91
N GLU A 58 -22.74 -6.52 -7.01
CA GLU A 58 -21.40 -6.65 -7.59
C GLU A 58 -20.89 -5.28 -8.02
N VAL A 59 -19.61 -4.99 -7.77
CA VAL A 59 -19.00 -3.72 -8.20
C VAL A 59 -18.67 -3.77 -9.70
N PRO A 60 -18.55 -2.61 -10.37
CA PRO A 60 -18.02 -2.55 -11.72
C PRO A 60 -16.72 -3.36 -11.88
N ALA A 61 -16.68 -4.21 -12.90
CA ALA A 61 -15.50 -5.02 -13.20
C ALA A 61 -14.30 -4.13 -13.62
N PRO A 62 -13.04 -4.58 -13.44
CA PRO A 62 -11.85 -3.82 -13.82
C PRO A 62 -11.88 -3.24 -15.25
N GLY A 63 -12.31 -4.01 -16.24
CA GLY A 63 -12.41 -3.53 -17.62
C GLY A 63 -13.45 -2.43 -17.82
N GLN A 64 -14.56 -2.46 -17.06
CA GLN A 64 -15.56 -1.39 -17.07
C GLN A 64 -15.00 -0.12 -16.43
N VAL A 65 -14.29 -0.23 -15.31
CA VAL A 65 -13.59 0.89 -14.66
C VAL A 65 -12.65 1.57 -15.65
N LEU A 66 -11.81 0.79 -16.35
CA LEU A 66 -10.89 1.35 -17.34
C LEU A 66 -11.64 2.03 -18.50
N ALA A 67 -12.73 1.42 -19.00
CA ALA A 67 -13.54 2.02 -20.06
C ALA A 67 -14.17 3.36 -19.63
N ASP A 68 -14.66 3.46 -18.39
CA ASP A 68 -15.23 4.69 -17.85
C ASP A 68 -14.18 5.80 -17.64
N ILE A 69 -12.93 5.43 -17.32
CA ILE A 69 -11.80 6.37 -17.19
C ILE A 69 -11.37 6.93 -18.55
N TYR A 70 -11.15 6.06 -19.52
CA TYR A 70 -10.48 6.42 -20.77
C TYR A 70 -11.44 6.65 -21.94
N GLY A 71 -12.74 6.39 -21.77
CA GLY A 71 -13.75 6.56 -22.82
C GLY A 71 -13.62 5.57 -23.98
N MET A 72 -12.71 4.59 -23.88
CA MET A 72 -12.46 3.58 -24.88
C MET A 72 -12.97 2.22 -24.42
N LYS A 73 -13.65 1.52 -25.32
CA LYS A 73 -14.04 0.14 -25.07
C LYS A 73 -12.82 -0.77 -25.28
N GLY A 74 -12.16 -1.12 -24.18
CA GLY A 74 -11.13 -2.17 -24.18
C GLY A 74 -11.72 -3.56 -24.47
N ASP A 75 -10.87 -4.59 -24.33
CA ASP A 75 -11.24 -6.00 -24.44
C ASP A 75 -11.97 -6.55 -23.20
N GLY A 76 -12.23 -5.69 -22.21
CA GLY A 76 -12.82 -6.07 -20.92
C GLY A 76 -11.81 -6.61 -19.90
N SER A 77 -10.52 -6.70 -20.26
CA SER A 77 -9.47 -7.11 -19.36
C SER A 77 -9.15 -6.02 -18.30
N ALA A 78 -8.35 -6.40 -17.31
CA ALA A 78 -7.85 -5.48 -16.28
C ALA A 78 -6.66 -4.63 -16.76
N SER A 79 -6.26 -4.71 -18.03
CA SER A 79 -5.14 -3.92 -18.57
C SER A 79 -5.17 -3.85 -20.10
N TYR A 80 -5.13 -2.65 -20.69
CA TYR A 80 -5.05 -2.47 -22.14
C TYR A 80 -4.34 -1.17 -22.54
N THR A 81 -3.89 -1.10 -23.79
CA THR A 81 -3.21 0.08 -24.35
C THR A 81 -4.21 1.18 -24.68
N ILE A 82 -3.97 2.39 -24.17
CA ILE A 82 -4.79 3.59 -24.40
C ILE A 82 -4.21 4.44 -25.55
N ASP A 83 -4.93 5.49 -25.98
CA ASP A 83 -4.65 6.29 -27.19
C ASP A 83 -3.22 6.87 -27.28
N ASN A 84 -2.56 7.12 -26.15
CA ASN A 84 -1.18 7.60 -26.09
C ASN A 84 -0.13 6.47 -26.06
N ASN A 85 -0.53 5.25 -26.44
CA ASN A 85 0.25 4.01 -26.40
C ASN A 85 0.72 3.57 -25.00
N ALA A 86 0.28 4.23 -23.92
CA ALA A 86 0.57 3.76 -22.58
C ALA A 86 -0.27 2.52 -22.24
N LEU A 87 0.30 1.62 -21.43
CA LEU A 87 -0.45 0.51 -20.86
C LEU A 87 -1.23 1.00 -19.63
N ALA A 88 -2.56 1.06 -19.73
CA ALA A 88 -3.40 1.34 -18.59
C ALA A 88 -3.79 0.04 -17.88
N SER A 89 -3.67 -0.02 -16.55
CA SER A 89 -3.96 -1.21 -15.76
C SER A 89 -4.80 -0.87 -14.54
N PHE A 90 -5.81 -1.68 -14.25
CA PHE A 90 -6.55 -1.60 -12.99
C PHE A 90 -5.60 -1.90 -11.83
N TRP A 91 -5.66 -1.08 -10.79
CA TRP A 91 -4.77 -1.16 -9.64
C TRP A 91 -5.51 -1.61 -8.39
N TYR A 92 -6.58 -0.91 -8.01
CA TYR A 92 -7.30 -1.19 -6.76
C TYR A 92 -8.78 -0.83 -6.81
N GLY A 93 -9.61 -1.57 -6.08
CA GLY A 93 -11.03 -1.24 -5.89
C GLY A 93 -11.33 -1.01 -4.40
N TYR A 94 -11.98 0.10 -4.08
CA TYR A 94 -12.29 0.48 -2.70
C TYR A 94 -13.77 0.84 -2.52
N ARG A 95 -14.47 0.15 -1.62
CA ARG A 95 -15.83 0.49 -1.19
C ARG A 95 -15.78 1.30 0.10
N PHE A 96 -16.58 2.34 0.20
CA PHE A 96 -16.65 3.17 1.41
C PHE A 96 -17.97 3.92 1.53
N ASP A 97 -18.30 4.31 2.76
CA ASP A 97 -19.46 5.15 3.06
C ASP A 97 -18.98 6.57 3.38
N LEU A 98 -19.66 7.57 2.83
CA LEU A 98 -19.38 8.98 3.11
C LEU A 98 -20.65 9.81 2.95
N GLY A 99 -20.96 10.66 3.93
CA GLY A 99 -22.14 11.53 3.86
C GLY A 99 -23.46 10.77 3.64
N GLY A 100 -23.59 9.55 4.16
CA GLY A 100 -24.80 8.71 4.00
C GLY A 100 -24.97 8.05 2.63
N LYS A 101 -23.96 8.11 1.76
CA LYS A 101 -23.93 7.43 0.45
C LYS A 101 -22.90 6.30 0.48
N HIS A 102 -23.15 5.26 -0.32
CA HIS A 102 -22.20 4.18 -0.55
C HIS A 102 -21.46 4.45 -1.86
N TYR A 103 -20.15 4.44 -1.80
CA TYR A 103 -19.27 4.66 -2.94
C TYR A 103 -18.43 3.41 -3.24
N TYR A 104 -18.07 3.29 -4.51
CA TYR A 104 -17.02 2.41 -4.97
C TYR A 104 -16.08 3.21 -5.88
N THR A 105 -14.79 3.13 -5.64
CA THR A 105 -13.77 3.71 -6.53
C THR A 105 -12.88 2.60 -7.07
N GLY A 106 -12.81 2.51 -8.39
CA GLY A 106 -11.78 1.75 -9.09
C GLY A 106 -10.64 2.68 -9.48
N PHE A 107 -9.44 2.42 -8.93
CA PHE A 107 -8.21 3.08 -9.30
C PHE A 107 -7.50 2.30 -10.41
N ALA A 108 -6.91 3.03 -11.34
CA ALA A 108 -6.04 2.50 -12.38
C ALA A 108 -4.74 3.28 -12.41
N ASN A 109 -3.75 2.74 -13.11
CA ASN A 109 -2.54 3.46 -13.45
C ASN A 109 -2.28 3.41 -14.95
N ALA A 110 -1.59 4.41 -15.48
CA ALA A 110 -1.04 4.40 -16.83
C ALA A 110 0.39 4.96 -16.81
N GLY A 111 1.29 4.25 -17.49
CA GLY A 111 2.66 4.70 -17.71
C GLY A 111 2.76 6.01 -18.49
N PRO A 112 3.97 6.59 -18.58
CA PRO A 112 4.20 7.78 -19.38
C PRO A 112 3.90 7.51 -20.87
N GLU A 113 3.66 8.59 -21.61
CA GLU A 113 3.50 8.53 -23.06
C GLU A 113 4.77 7.96 -23.70
N LYS A 114 4.60 7.05 -24.67
CA LYS A 114 5.71 6.47 -25.43
C LYS A 114 5.63 6.95 -26.88
N TYR A 115 6.53 7.85 -27.26
CA TYR A 115 6.69 8.43 -28.59
C TYR A 115 8.11 8.15 -29.14
N GLY A 116 8.37 6.94 -29.62
CA GLY A 116 9.69 6.61 -30.18
C GLY A 116 9.80 5.29 -30.93
N LYS A 117 10.96 5.09 -31.59
CA LYS A 117 11.37 3.76 -32.10
C LYS A 117 11.81 2.94 -30.88
N SER A 118 11.32 1.72 -30.79
CA SER A 118 11.35 0.87 -29.58
C SER A 118 12.70 0.78 -28.84
N GLU A 119 13.84 0.99 -29.48
CA GLU A 119 15.15 0.76 -28.87
C GLU A 119 15.61 1.85 -27.87
N GLU A 120 15.15 3.10 -27.99
CA GLU A 120 15.52 4.20 -27.06
C GLU A 120 14.54 4.35 -25.88
N GLU A 121 13.28 3.90 -25.99
CA GLU A 121 12.23 4.01 -24.96
C GLU A 121 12.11 2.79 -24.03
N ASN A 122 13.03 1.82 -24.15
CA ASN A 122 12.98 0.56 -23.41
C ASN A 122 13.65 0.61 -22.03
N THR A 123 14.38 1.68 -21.71
CA THR A 123 14.97 1.83 -20.36
C THR A 123 14.05 2.71 -19.53
N PRO A 124 13.39 2.18 -18.49
CA PRO A 124 12.54 2.99 -17.62
C PRO A 124 13.36 4.08 -16.93
N ASP A 125 12.81 5.30 -16.85
CA ASP A 125 13.39 6.35 -16.01
C ASP A 125 13.06 6.05 -14.54
N PRO A 126 14.06 5.80 -13.66
CA PRO A 126 13.83 5.45 -12.26
C PRO A 126 13.13 6.56 -11.47
N ALA A 127 13.26 7.83 -11.89
CA ALA A 127 12.61 8.96 -11.24
C ALA A 127 11.15 9.16 -11.68
N VAL A 128 10.71 8.50 -12.75
CA VAL A 128 9.37 8.65 -13.32
C VAL A 128 8.47 7.52 -12.84
N GLY A 129 7.29 7.86 -12.36
CA GLY A 129 6.27 6.91 -11.97
C GLY A 129 5.21 6.70 -13.05
N VAL A 130 3.99 6.44 -12.60
CA VAL A 130 2.78 6.34 -13.40
C VAL A 130 1.78 7.42 -12.98
N SER A 131 0.88 7.76 -13.88
CA SER A 131 -0.33 8.50 -13.51
C SER A 131 -1.31 7.58 -12.80
N ILE A 132 -1.93 8.03 -11.70
CA ILE A 132 -3.09 7.36 -11.11
C ILE A 132 -4.36 7.97 -11.69
N SER A 133 -5.25 7.11 -12.18
CA SER A 133 -6.59 7.44 -12.65
C SER A 133 -7.64 6.81 -11.76
N GLN A 134 -8.89 7.27 -11.85
CA GLN A 134 -9.99 6.62 -11.14
C GLN A 134 -11.35 6.77 -11.84
N ALA A 135 -12.22 5.79 -11.62
CA ALA A 135 -13.67 5.95 -11.77
C ALA A 135 -14.36 5.66 -10.44
N THR A 136 -15.21 6.58 -10.00
CA THR A 136 -15.98 6.52 -8.77
C THR A 136 -17.44 6.38 -9.11
N TYR A 137 -18.10 5.50 -8.38
CA TYR A 137 -19.49 5.13 -8.54
C TYR A 137 -20.20 5.35 -7.21
N VAL A 138 -21.47 5.72 -7.30
CA VAL A 138 -22.38 5.77 -6.15
C VAL A 138 -23.39 4.66 -6.29
N LEU A 139 -23.65 3.94 -5.20
CA LEU A 139 -24.74 2.97 -5.17
C LEU A 139 -26.05 3.74 -5.02
N ASP A 140 -26.89 3.64 -6.04
CA ASP A 140 -28.22 4.23 -6.07
C ASP A 140 -29.25 3.14 -6.42
N SER A 141 -30.52 3.51 -6.55
CA SER A 141 -31.57 2.64 -7.06
C SER A 141 -31.92 3.02 -8.50
N ALA A 142 -31.52 2.19 -9.46
CA ALA A 142 -31.99 2.28 -10.84
C ALA A 142 -33.19 1.35 -11.03
N ASP A 143 -34.34 1.88 -11.48
CA ASP A 143 -35.57 1.12 -11.69
C ASP A 143 -36.03 0.30 -10.45
N GLY A 144 -35.82 0.85 -9.26
CA GLY A 144 -36.15 0.19 -7.99
C GLY A 144 -35.21 -0.93 -7.59
N LYS A 145 -34.06 -1.11 -8.29
CA LYS A 145 -33.02 -2.08 -7.96
C LYS A 145 -31.70 -1.36 -7.62
N PRO A 146 -31.00 -1.79 -6.55
CA PRO A 146 -29.67 -1.28 -6.24
C PRO A 146 -28.70 -1.46 -7.42
N ALA A 147 -28.09 -0.38 -7.88
CA ALA A 147 -27.14 -0.34 -9.00
C ALA A 147 -26.05 0.71 -8.80
N TRP A 148 -24.82 0.37 -9.19
CA TRP A 148 -23.70 1.31 -9.20
C TRP A 148 -23.81 2.23 -10.41
N THR A 149 -23.90 3.54 -10.17
CA THR A 149 -23.95 4.57 -11.21
C THR A 149 -22.65 5.36 -11.19
N LEU A 150 -22.06 5.61 -12.38
CA LEU A 150 -20.85 6.40 -12.50
C LEU A 150 -21.10 7.82 -11.96
N PHE A 151 -20.35 8.17 -10.91
CA PHE A 151 -20.41 9.48 -10.27
C PHE A 151 -19.41 10.45 -10.92
N HIS A 152 -18.17 10.00 -11.10
CA HIS A 152 -17.11 10.77 -11.73
C HIS A 152 -15.96 9.86 -12.19
N ALA A 153 -15.33 10.20 -13.30
CA ALA A 153 -14.09 9.58 -13.76
C ALA A 153 -13.05 10.66 -14.08
N GLN A 154 -11.79 10.37 -13.78
CA GLN A 154 -10.66 11.25 -14.08
C GLN A 154 -9.43 10.42 -14.49
N GLN A 155 -8.71 10.90 -15.49
CA GLN A 155 -7.48 10.27 -16.00
C GLN A 155 -6.22 10.70 -15.24
N TRP A 156 -6.34 11.63 -14.28
CA TRP A 156 -5.22 12.05 -13.46
C TRP A 156 -5.69 12.50 -12.06
N ALA A 157 -5.27 11.75 -11.05
CA ALA A 157 -5.37 12.08 -9.63
C ALA A 157 -4.00 12.46 -9.04
N GLY A 158 -2.90 12.19 -9.76
CA GLY A 158 -1.53 12.50 -9.39
C GLY A 158 -0.53 11.46 -9.89
N ASP A 159 0.75 11.74 -9.73
CA ASP A 159 1.85 10.87 -10.14
C ASP A 159 2.35 10.03 -8.96
N PHE A 160 2.58 8.75 -9.20
CA PHE A 160 2.77 7.71 -8.18
C PHE A 160 3.78 6.66 -8.65
N GLY A 161 4.44 5.98 -7.70
CA GLY A 161 5.45 4.96 -8.02
C GLY A 161 6.73 5.50 -8.70
N SER A 162 7.54 4.59 -9.21
CA SER A 162 8.89 4.80 -9.78
C SER A 162 9.16 3.73 -10.85
N ASP A 163 10.25 3.88 -11.62
CA ASP A 163 10.61 2.96 -12.71
C ASP A 163 9.47 2.73 -13.72
N GLU A 164 8.72 3.80 -14.03
CA GLU A 164 7.52 3.82 -14.85
C GLU A 164 6.42 2.85 -14.38
N LYS A 165 6.40 2.52 -13.08
CA LYS A 165 5.47 1.56 -12.46
C LYS A 165 4.80 2.14 -11.23
N ALA A 166 3.58 1.69 -10.98
CA ALA A 166 2.90 1.89 -9.71
C ALA A 166 3.64 1.17 -8.57
N ASP A 167 3.62 1.71 -7.35
CA ASP A 167 3.99 0.91 -6.18
C ASP A 167 3.01 -0.29 -6.09
N THR A 168 3.53 -1.43 -5.64
CA THR A 168 2.75 -2.66 -5.51
C THR A 168 1.79 -2.53 -4.32
N LEU A 169 0.57 -3.01 -4.44
CA LEU A 169 -0.34 -3.08 -3.29
C LEU A 169 0.14 -4.12 -2.29
N ASP A 170 0.17 -3.72 -1.02
CA ASP A 170 0.38 -4.66 0.07
C ASP A 170 -0.96 -5.28 0.48
N GLN A 171 -1.18 -6.52 0.05
CA GLN A 171 -2.40 -7.28 0.34
C GLN A 171 -2.49 -7.78 1.80
N LYS A 172 -1.40 -7.68 2.58
CA LYS A 172 -1.36 -8.15 3.98
C LYS A 172 -1.90 -7.09 4.94
N ARG A 173 -1.65 -5.82 4.64
CA ARG A 173 -2.15 -4.69 5.41
C ARG A 173 -3.50 -4.23 4.88
N LYS A 174 -4.33 -3.68 5.77
CA LYS A 174 -5.64 -3.14 5.38
C LYS A 174 -5.52 -1.67 5.00
N PRO A 175 -6.29 -1.19 4.02
CA PRO A 175 -6.56 0.24 3.85
C PRO A 175 -7.02 0.87 5.15
N GLN A 176 -6.64 2.13 5.37
CA GLN A 176 -7.13 2.95 6.47
C GLN A 176 -7.79 4.20 5.89
N SER A 177 -8.87 4.66 6.52
CA SER A 177 -9.52 5.90 6.10
C SER A 177 -10.13 6.66 7.25
N THR A 178 -10.36 7.95 7.04
CA THR A 178 -11.06 8.82 7.98
C THR A 178 -11.78 9.93 7.23
N GLU A 179 -12.88 10.42 7.80
CA GLU A 179 -13.56 11.61 7.29
C GLU A 179 -12.87 12.86 7.84
N THR A 180 -12.56 13.80 6.96
CA THR A 180 -12.02 15.12 7.31
C THR A 180 -13.13 16.00 7.88
N LYS A 181 -12.75 17.08 8.57
CA LYS A 181 -13.72 18.08 9.06
C LYS A 181 -14.57 18.71 7.95
N GLY A 182 -14.07 18.72 6.72
CA GLY A 182 -14.78 19.25 5.54
C GLY A 182 -15.73 18.24 4.86
N GLY A 183 -15.87 17.03 5.41
CA GLY A 183 -16.69 15.98 4.79
C GLY A 183 -16.03 15.26 3.61
N HIS A 184 -14.74 15.46 3.40
CA HIS A 184 -13.93 14.69 2.45
C HIS A 184 -13.47 13.38 3.08
N LEU A 185 -13.24 12.34 2.29
CA LEU A 185 -12.52 11.14 2.76
C LEU A 185 -11.01 11.40 2.65
N LEU A 186 -10.24 10.93 3.62
CA LEU A 186 -8.82 10.66 3.48
C LEU A 186 -8.62 9.14 3.52
N LEU A 187 -7.97 8.59 2.49
CA LEU A 187 -7.72 7.17 2.30
C LEU A 187 -6.21 6.92 2.23
N ALA A 188 -5.73 5.95 2.99
CA ALA A 188 -4.36 5.46 2.96
C ALA A 188 -4.37 4.00 2.48
N LEU A 189 -3.83 3.75 1.29
CA LEU A 189 -3.71 2.42 0.70
C LEU A 189 -2.31 1.86 0.94
N PRO A 190 -2.16 0.67 1.55
CA PRO A 190 -0.85 0.14 1.88
C PRO A 190 -0.14 -0.34 0.62
N THR A 191 1.12 0.08 0.47
CA THR A 191 1.95 -0.23 -0.68
C THR A 191 3.32 -0.76 -0.27
N THR A 192 3.96 -1.45 -1.20
CA THR A 192 5.36 -1.84 -1.15
C THR A 192 6.07 -1.47 -2.43
N HIS A 193 7.34 -1.16 -2.30
CA HIS A 193 8.27 -0.93 -3.40
C HIS A 193 9.54 -1.73 -3.12
N PHE A 194 10.15 -2.32 -4.14
CA PHE A 194 11.41 -3.07 -4.00
C PHE A 194 12.44 -2.47 -4.95
N ALA A 195 13.53 -1.97 -4.38
CA ALA A 195 14.68 -1.48 -5.12
C ALA A 195 15.95 -1.78 -4.34
N ASP A 196 17.04 -2.08 -5.06
CA ASP A 196 18.39 -2.26 -4.50
C ASP A 196 18.47 -3.22 -3.30
N GLY A 197 17.63 -4.26 -3.29
CA GLY A 197 17.60 -5.26 -2.22
C GLY A 197 16.86 -4.82 -0.94
N VAL A 198 16.18 -3.68 -0.98
CA VAL A 198 15.35 -3.16 0.10
C VAL A 198 13.89 -3.14 -0.34
N THR A 199 13.01 -3.73 0.49
CA THR A 199 11.57 -3.56 0.37
C THR A 199 11.13 -2.39 1.25
N SER A 200 10.72 -1.28 0.66
CA SER A 200 10.14 -0.15 1.35
C SER A 200 8.62 -0.33 1.45
N SER A 201 8.09 -0.22 2.67
CA SER A 201 6.66 -0.29 2.97
C SER A 201 6.11 1.11 3.18
N GLY A 202 4.99 1.45 2.53
CA GLY A 202 4.35 2.74 2.68
C GLY A 202 2.84 2.69 2.68
N PHE A 203 2.21 3.86 2.73
CA PHE A 203 0.83 4.06 2.32
C PHE A 203 0.75 5.16 1.27
N ALA A 204 0.13 4.87 0.13
CA ALA A 204 -0.30 5.87 -0.84
C ALA A 204 -1.53 6.59 -0.28
N VAL A 205 -1.45 7.91 -0.08
CA VAL A 205 -2.51 8.69 0.56
C VAL A 205 -3.29 9.47 -0.49
N PHE A 206 -4.61 9.43 -0.41
CA PHE A 206 -5.53 10.11 -1.32
C PHE A 206 -6.61 10.83 -0.54
N THR A 207 -7.15 11.92 -1.07
CA THR A 207 -8.40 12.50 -0.60
C THR A 207 -9.48 12.41 -1.66
N PHE A 208 -10.73 12.20 -1.22
CA PHE A 208 -11.92 12.23 -2.06
C PHE A 208 -12.85 13.36 -1.64
N ASP A 209 -13.22 14.20 -2.60
CA ASP A 209 -14.24 15.24 -2.43
C ASP A 209 -15.60 14.75 -2.95
N PRO A 210 -16.62 14.54 -2.10
CA PRO A 210 -17.94 14.14 -2.57
C PRO A 210 -18.74 15.28 -3.23
N ASN A 211 -18.29 16.53 -3.12
CA ASN A 211 -19.02 17.70 -3.58
C ASN A 211 -18.69 18.03 -5.04
N LYS A 212 -19.17 17.15 -5.94
CA LYS A 212 -19.03 17.37 -7.39
C LYS A 212 -19.56 18.74 -7.79
N ASN A 213 -18.77 19.44 -8.59
CA ASN A 213 -19.20 20.63 -9.32
C ASN A 213 -19.19 20.33 -10.83
N ASP A 214 -20.10 20.96 -11.57
CA ASP A 214 -20.22 20.77 -13.02
C ASP A 214 -19.44 21.85 -13.81
N LEU A 215 -18.47 22.54 -13.18
CA LEU A 215 -17.66 23.58 -13.81
C LEU A 215 -16.48 23.02 -14.62
N GLY A 216 -16.33 21.70 -14.67
CA GLY A 216 -15.34 20.99 -15.50
C GLY A 216 -13.93 20.89 -14.91
N ASP A 217 -13.66 21.56 -13.79
CA ASP A 217 -12.38 21.53 -13.07
C ASP A 217 -12.39 20.62 -11.83
N TYR A 218 -13.53 20.02 -11.54
CA TYR A 218 -13.72 19.14 -10.38
C TYR A 218 -12.74 17.97 -10.39
N LYS A 219 -12.08 17.78 -9.24
CA LYS A 219 -11.18 16.67 -8.97
C LYS A 219 -11.78 15.82 -7.85
N GLY A 220 -12.41 14.71 -8.22
CA GLY A 220 -12.98 13.80 -7.22
C GLY A 220 -11.92 13.24 -6.29
N TRP A 221 -10.80 12.78 -6.84
CA TRP A 221 -9.68 12.26 -6.06
C TRP A 221 -8.40 13.05 -6.30
N VAL A 222 -7.58 13.18 -5.26
CA VAL A 222 -6.23 13.75 -5.34
C VAL A 222 -5.26 12.88 -4.56
N TYR A 223 -4.16 12.48 -5.19
CA TYR A 223 -3.04 11.80 -4.53
C TYR A 223 -2.17 12.81 -3.77
N LEU A 224 -1.95 12.54 -2.49
CA LEU A 224 -1.28 13.41 -1.54
C LEU A 224 0.14 12.93 -1.19
N GLY A 225 0.68 11.96 -1.93
CA GLY A 225 2.01 11.38 -1.68
C GLY A 225 1.95 10.04 -0.95
N THR A 226 3.11 9.39 -0.88
CA THR A 226 3.31 8.13 -0.15
C THR A 226 4.03 8.44 1.16
N VAL A 227 3.50 7.92 2.27
CA VAL A 227 4.13 8.00 3.59
C VAL A 227 4.90 6.72 3.90
N ALA A 228 6.13 6.85 4.39
CA ALA A 228 6.97 5.72 4.74
C ALA A 228 6.50 5.06 6.04
N THR A 229 6.49 3.72 6.05
CA THR A 229 6.05 2.92 7.20
C THR A 229 6.95 1.73 7.50
N GLY A 230 8.08 1.58 6.81
CA GLY A 230 8.99 0.49 7.09
C GLY A 230 9.91 0.20 5.93
N GLU A 231 10.95 -0.56 6.23
CA GLU A 231 11.95 -1.03 5.29
C GLU A 231 12.40 -2.42 5.73
N ASP A 232 12.70 -3.27 4.76
CA ASP A 232 13.26 -4.60 4.97
C ASP A 232 14.39 -4.83 3.97
N ASN A 233 15.62 -4.98 4.46
CA ASN A 233 16.80 -5.24 3.63
C ASN A 233 17.17 -6.72 3.53
N GLY A 234 16.24 -7.63 3.85
CA GLY A 234 16.44 -9.08 3.87
C GLY A 234 17.00 -9.68 2.58
N ALA A 235 16.81 -9.02 1.44
CA ALA A 235 17.31 -9.47 0.15
C ALA A 235 18.78 -9.09 -0.12
N ALA A 236 19.35 -8.14 0.62
CA ALA A 236 20.73 -7.67 0.45
C ALA A 236 21.62 -7.88 1.69
N CYS A 237 21.02 -8.13 2.85
CA CYS A 237 21.76 -8.28 4.10
C CYS A 237 22.41 -9.65 4.26
N ASP A 238 23.41 -9.69 5.14
CA ASP A 238 24.02 -10.90 5.66
C ASP A 238 24.35 -10.67 7.14
N ASP A 239 23.84 -11.56 8.00
CA ASP A 239 24.11 -11.51 9.43
C ASP A 239 25.59 -11.70 9.78
N GLN A 240 26.40 -12.28 8.90
CA GLN A 240 27.86 -12.37 9.06
C GLN A 240 28.61 -11.24 8.33
N GLY A 241 27.92 -10.47 7.50
CA GLY A 241 28.48 -9.42 6.67
C GLY A 241 28.51 -8.04 7.31
N THR A 242 28.92 -7.05 6.51
CA THR A 242 28.93 -5.64 6.92
C THR A 242 27.54 -5.00 6.87
N MET A 243 26.65 -5.53 6.02
CA MET A 243 25.24 -5.11 5.95
C MET A 243 24.38 -6.06 6.79
N LYS A 244 24.10 -5.66 8.02
CA LYS A 244 23.23 -6.44 8.92
C LYS A 244 21.78 -6.42 8.46
N CYS A 245 21.05 -7.49 8.76
CA CYS A 245 19.63 -7.56 8.50
C CYS A 245 18.84 -6.66 9.45
N ALA A 246 18.00 -5.80 8.88
CA ALA A 246 17.09 -4.91 9.58
C ALA A 246 15.72 -4.95 8.88
N SER A 247 14.68 -5.01 9.70
CA SER A 247 13.30 -5.01 9.23
C SER A 247 12.47 -4.18 10.19
N SER A 248 11.76 -3.20 9.63
CA SER A 248 10.93 -2.27 10.37
C SER A 248 9.52 -2.21 9.80
N THR A 249 8.56 -1.98 10.70
CA THR A 249 7.15 -1.81 10.34
C THR A 249 6.51 -0.74 11.23
N GLY A 250 5.59 0.00 10.64
CA GLY A 250 5.00 1.20 11.18
C GLY A 250 3.48 1.12 11.17
N THR A 251 2.89 1.49 12.31
CA THR A 251 1.43 1.62 12.43
C THR A 251 1.04 3.07 12.18
N LEU A 252 0.25 3.30 11.13
CA LEU A 252 -0.29 4.61 10.77
C LEU A 252 -1.51 4.97 11.64
N SER A 253 -1.56 6.22 12.10
CA SER A 253 -2.71 6.87 12.72
C SER A 253 -2.97 8.26 12.11
N PHE A 254 -4.25 8.62 12.02
CA PHE A 254 -4.69 9.97 11.65
C PHE A 254 -4.75 10.84 12.91
N GLU A 255 -4.03 11.95 12.91
CA GLU A 255 -3.97 12.89 14.03
C GLU A 255 -4.76 14.16 13.70
N PRO A 256 -5.51 14.73 14.66
CA PRO A 256 -6.21 15.99 14.45
C PRO A 256 -5.25 17.10 13.95
N GLY A 257 -5.58 17.69 12.81
CA GLY A 257 -4.87 18.81 12.22
C GLY A 257 -5.65 20.12 12.25
N THR A 258 -4.95 21.23 11.97
CA THR A 258 -5.53 22.55 11.72
C THR A 258 -5.83 22.81 10.25
N GLY A 259 -5.26 22.00 9.34
CA GLY A 259 -5.46 22.09 7.90
C GLY A 259 -6.70 21.34 7.39
N PRO A 260 -6.89 21.28 6.06
CA PRO A 260 -8.04 20.63 5.43
C PRO A 260 -8.04 19.10 5.59
N VAL A 261 -6.87 18.50 5.82
CA VAL A 261 -6.67 17.08 6.08
C VAL A 261 -5.95 16.88 7.44
N PRO A 262 -6.15 15.74 8.12
CA PRO A 262 -5.46 15.43 9.37
C PRO A 262 -3.93 15.29 9.17
N GLY A 263 -3.17 15.46 10.24
CA GLY A 263 -1.78 15.03 10.28
C GLY A 263 -1.69 13.51 10.29
N LEU A 264 -0.53 12.96 9.94
CA LEU A 264 -0.30 11.52 9.99
C LEU A 264 0.82 11.22 10.97
N ARG A 265 0.67 10.15 11.73
CA ARG A 265 1.68 9.65 12.65
C ARG A 265 1.94 8.18 12.37
N VAL A 266 3.20 7.79 12.33
CA VAL A 266 3.63 6.42 12.12
C VAL A 266 4.46 5.97 13.31
N ALA A 267 3.91 5.06 14.11
CA ALA A 267 4.62 4.44 15.22
C ALA A 267 5.46 3.26 14.72
N MET A 268 6.78 3.44 14.70
CA MET A 268 7.73 2.46 14.18
C MET A 268 8.08 1.38 15.20
N SER A 269 8.36 0.17 14.69
CA SER A 269 8.79 -0.99 15.44
C SER A 269 9.74 -1.86 14.61
N GLY A 270 10.46 -2.77 15.26
CA GLY A 270 11.47 -3.62 14.60
C GLY A 270 12.88 -3.07 14.76
N THR A 271 13.68 -3.16 13.71
CA THR A 271 15.09 -2.73 13.71
C THR A 271 15.41 -1.84 12.51
N ALA A 272 16.39 -0.96 12.67
CA ALA A 272 16.94 -0.13 11.60
C ALA A 272 18.46 -0.18 11.61
N ILE A 273 19.08 0.12 10.47
CA ILE A 273 20.53 0.26 10.35
C ILE A 273 20.99 1.49 11.15
N ALA A 274 21.95 1.29 12.05
CA ALA A 274 22.54 2.34 12.87
C ALA A 274 23.94 2.76 12.40
N GLY A 275 24.47 2.08 11.38
CA GLY A 275 25.79 2.27 10.81
C GLY A 275 26.38 0.95 10.29
N PRO A 276 27.61 0.95 9.76
CA PRO A 276 28.26 -0.26 9.26
C PRO A 276 28.29 -1.38 10.31
N GLY A 277 27.75 -2.55 9.96
CA GLY A 277 27.70 -3.72 10.83
C GLY A 277 26.79 -3.59 12.06
N LYS A 278 25.97 -2.54 12.17
CA LYS A 278 25.17 -2.26 13.37
C LYS A 278 23.70 -2.02 13.05
N VAL A 279 22.84 -2.65 13.86
CA VAL A 279 21.41 -2.37 13.92
C VAL A 279 21.03 -1.82 15.27
N ARG A 280 19.93 -1.07 15.32
CA ARG A 280 19.30 -0.63 16.57
C ARG A 280 17.83 -1.01 16.55
N THR A 281 17.27 -1.28 17.73
CA THR A 281 15.84 -1.47 17.92
C THR A 281 15.13 -0.13 17.79
N LEU A 282 14.00 -0.12 17.10
CA LEU A 282 13.11 1.03 16.98
C LEU A 282 12.14 1.07 18.17
N GLY A 283 11.83 2.28 18.63
CA GLY A 283 10.93 2.49 19.76
C GLY A 283 10.18 3.82 19.70
N PRO A 284 9.63 4.30 20.83
CA PRO A 284 8.80 5.51 20.88
C PRO A 284 9.48 6.79 20.37
N ALA A 285 10.81 6.85 20.36
CA ALA A 285 11.57 7.97 19.83
C ALA A 285 11.64 7.99 18.28
N ASP A 286 11.28 6.88 17.63
CA ASP A 286 11.33 6.69 16.18
C ASP A 286 9.98 6.92 15.49
N VAL A 287 9.07 7.61 16.17
CA VAL A 287 7.79 7.99 15.58
C VAL A 287 8.03 8.98 14.45
N ALA A 288 7.56 8.66 13.24
CA ALA A 288 7.53 9.61 12.13
C ALA A 288 6.21 10.38 12.16
N THR A 289 6.27 11.69 11.89
CA THR A 289 5.09 12.55 11.75
C THR A 289 5.10 13.19 10.38
N TYR A 290 3.96 13.20 9.71
CA TYR A 290 3.78 13.81 8.41
C TYR A 290 2.73 14.90 8.48
N THR A 291 3.05 16.04 7.87
CA THR A 291 2.15 17.19 7.77
C THR A 291 1.84 17.47 6.31
N TYR A 292 0.59 17.85 6.04
CA TYR A 292 0.17 18.23 4.71
C TYR A 292 0.71 19.62 4.37
N ASP A 293 1.52 19.71 3.32
CA ASP A 293 1.99 20.95 2.74
C ASP A 293 0.99 21.39 1.66
N GLN A 294 0.18 22.40 1.98
CA GLN A 294 -0.85 22.92 1.08
C GLN A 294 -0.26 23.53 -0.20
N ALA A 295 0.95 24.11 -0.15
CA ALA A 295 1.58 24.69 -1.33
C ALA A 295 2.05 23.61 -2.31
N LYS A 296 2.51 22.46 -1.78
CA LYS A 296 2.92 21.30 -2.58
C LYS A 296 1.78 20.34 -2.90
N GLY A 297 0.67 20.44 -2.19
CA GLY A 297 -0.46 19.53 -2.30
C GLY A 297 -0.15 18.10 -1.83
N LYS A 298 0.87 17.89 -0.97
CA LYS A 298 1.33 16.56 -0.55
C LYS A 298 1.75 16.52 0.92
N TYR A 299 1.77 15.34 1.52
CA TYR A 299 2.36 15.10 2.83
C TYR A 299 3.88 15.19 2.79
N THR A 300 4.46 15.72 3.87
CA THR A 300 5.90 15.87 4.06
C THR A 300 6.33 15.30 5.41
N PRO A 301 7.54 14.72 5.55
CA PRO A 301 8.51 14.47 4.47
C PRO A 301 7.99 13.43 3.45
N PRO A 302 8.43 13.45 2.18
CA PRO A 302 8.11 12.38 1.25
C PRO A 302 8.81 11.08 1.67
N LEU A 303 8.34 9.94 1.14
CA LEU A 303 9.15 8.73 1.12
C LEU A 303 10.40 9.01 0.27
N ASP A 304 11.58 8.97 0.89
CA ASP A 304 12.85 8.99 0.17
C ASP A 304 12.90 7.72 -0.69
N ARG A 305 12.98 7.91 -2.01
CA ARG A 305 13.06 6.85 -3.03
C ARG A 305 14.45 6.85 -3.64
#